data_AF-A0A8K0G6Y9-F1
#
_entry.id   AF-A0A8K0G6Y9-F1
#
_cell.length_a   1.000
_cell.length_b   1.000
_cell.length_c   1.000
_cell.angle_alpha   90.00
_cell.angle_beta   90.00
_cell.angle_gamma   90.00
#
_symmetry.space_group_name_H-M   'P 1'
#
loop_
_entity.id
_entity.type
_entity.pdbx_description
1 polymer ?
#
loop_
_entity_poly.entity_id
_entity_poly.type
_entity_poly.pdbx_seq_one_letter_code
_entity_poly.pdbx_strand_id
1 'polypeptide(L)'
;MTESKIPSTSSMALTPDRNKIQLLVHAIPEYYSGNNLSIFINEIDNLLKHLEKQLTSDLASVVKFSIRSKIKGNARDFIAYQNATEGPHIRNALPRNYGDQKSEELLVFILRQCVQS
;
A
#
# COMPACT_ATOMS: atom_id res chain seq x y z
N MET A 1 0.46 -59.88 -10.92
CA MET A 1 0.47 -58.66 -11.74
C MET A 1 -0.18 -57.58 -10.90
N THR A 2 0.62 -56.63 -10.42
CA THR A 2 0.23 -55.61 -9.45
C THR A 2 -0.42 -54.42 -10.14
N GLU A 3 -1.67 -54.12 -9.77
CA GLU A 3 -2.36 -52.88 -10.13
C GLU A 3 -1.66 -51.69 -9.48
N SER A 4 -1.03 -50.84 -10.30
CA SER A 4 -0.42 -49.59 -9.85
C SER A 4 -1.49 -48.51 -9.82
N LYS A 5 -1.97 -48.23 -8.60
CA LYS A 5 -2.88 -47.13 -8.28
C LYS A 5 -2.11 -45.81 -8.43
N ILE A 6 -2.36 -45.09 -9.52
CA ILE A 6 -1.80 -43.75 -9.75
C ILE A 6 -2.39 -42.80 -8.69
N PRO A 7 -1.59 -42.17 -7.83
CA PRO A 7 -2.12 -41.17 -6.92
C PRO A 7 -2.45 -39.92 -7.72
N SER A 8 -3.70 -39.48 -7.60
CA SER A 8 -4.22 -38.25 -8.17
C SER A 8 -3.29 -37.09 -7.82
N THR A 9 -2.70 -36.46 -8.83
CA THR A 9 -2.00 -35.19 -8.70
C THR A 9 -3.00 -34.16 -8.23
N SER A 10 -3.10 -34.02 -6.92
CA SER A 10 -3.74 -32.88 -6.27
C SER A 10 -3.19 -31.63 -6.92
N SER A 11 -4.08 -30.84 -7.52
CA SER A 11 -3.80 -29.47 -7.91
C SER A 11 -3.23 -28.75 -6.69
N MET A 12 -1.90 -28.62 -6.61
CA MET A 12 -1.28 -27.65 -5.72
C MET A 12 -1.69 -26.28 -6.28
N ALA A 13 -2.82 -25.78 -5.80
CA ALA A 13 -3.10 -24.36 -5.86
C ALA A 13 -1.84 -23.68 -5.33
N LEU A 14 -1.21 -22.83 -6.16
CA LEU A 14 -0.13 -21.94 -5.77
C LEU A 14 -0.70 -21.03 -4.67
N THR A 15 -0.67 -21.50 -3.43
CA THR A 15 -0.97 -20.66 -2.28
C THR A 15 0.08 -19.56 -2.29
N PRO A 16 -0.32 -18.29 -2.36
CA PRO A 16 0.62 -17.18 -2.33
C PRO A 16 1.50 -17.31 -1.09
N ASP A 17 2.81 -17.33 -1.28
CA ASP A 17 3.77 -17.46 -0.18
C ASP A 17 3.62 -16.24 0.74
N ARG A 18 2.99 -16.48 1.90
CA ARG A 18 2.69 -15.46 2.90
C ARG A 18 3.95 -14.73 3.35
N ASN A 19 5.09 -15.41 3.41
CA ASN A 19 6.37 -14.82 3.78
C ASN A 19 6.85 -13.81 2.73
N LYS A 20 6.71 -14.16 1.45
CA LYS A 20 7.04 -13.25 0.34
C LYS A 20 6.18 -11.98 0.39
N ILE A 21 4.90 -12.11 0.72
CA ILE A 21 3.99 -10.97 0.80
C ILE A 21 4.31 -10.08 2.00
N GLN A 22 4.63 -10.68 3.16
CA GLN A 22 5.11 -9.92 4.31
C GLN A 22 6.38 -9.14 3.98
N LEU A 23 7.32 -9.75 3.24
CA LEU A 23 8.54 -9.08 2.81
C LEU A 23 8.26 -7.87 1.91
N LEU A 24 7.36 -8.04 0.92
CA LEU A 24 6.96 -6.98 0.00
C LEU A 24 6.25 -5.82 0.74
N VAL A 25 5.39 -6.14 1.68
CA VAL A 25 4.72 -5.16 2.55
C VAL A 25 5.73 -4.43 3.44
N HIS A 26 6.75 -5.14 3.96
CA HIS A 26 7.81 -4.53 4.75
C HIS A 26 8.61 -3.49 3.96
N ALA A 27 8.79 -3.70 2.66
CA ALA A 27 9.49 -2.79 1.76
C ALA A 27 8.74 -1.47 1.52
N ILE A 28 7.42 -1.41 1.76
CA ILE A 28 6.66 -0.16 1.68
C ILE A 28 7.17 0.81 2.75
N PRO A 29 7.53 2.06 2.39
CA PRO A 29 7.98 3.06 3.35
C PRO A 29 6.86 3.42 4.34
N GLU A 30 7.24 3.84 5.53
CA GLU A 30 6.29 4.43 6.47
C GLU A 30 5.90 5.84 6.03
N TYR A 31 4.63 6.19 6.18
CA TYR A 31 4.12 7.52 5.91
C TYR A 31 3.88 8.30 7.20
N TYR A 32 4.43 9.51 7.24
CA TYR A 32 4.22 10.51 8.29
C TYR A 32 3.70 11.78 7.62
N SER A 33 2.88 12.57 8.33
CA SER A 33 2.46 13.89 7.84
C SER A 33 3.68 14.77 7.53
N GLY A 34 3.71 15.39 6.35
CA GLY A 34 4.85 16.16 5.84
C GLY A 34 5.81 15.36 4.93
N ASN A 35 5.69 14.04 4.87
CA ASN A 35 6.39 13.24 3.87
C ASN A 35 5.66 13.28 2.53
N ASN A 36 6.37 12.93 1.45
CA ASN A 36 5.77 12.83 0.13
C ASN A 36 4.76 11.67 0.11
N LEU A 37 3.49 12.02 0.00
CA LEU A 37 2.37 11.09 0.03
C LEU A 37 2.28 10.32 -1.29
N SER A 38 2.65 10.94 -2.42
CA SER A 38 2.63 10.27 -3.72
C SER A 38 3.57 9.08 -3.80
N ILE A 39 4.76 9.16 -3.19
CA ILE A 39 5.67 8.01 -3.11
C ILE A 39 5.00 6.86 -2.36
N PHE A 40 4.41 7.12 -1.19
CA PHE A 40 3.72 6.09 -0.42
C PHE A 40 2.56 5.45 -1.19
N ILE A 41 1.74 6.26 -1.87
CA ILE A 41 0.62 5.77 -2.69
C ILE A 41 1.14 4.94 -3.88
N ASN A 42 2.18 5.38 -4.58
CA ASN A 42 2.76 4.66 -5.71
C ASN A 42 3.31 3.28 -5.29
N GLU A 43 3.98 3.18 -4.14
CA GLU A 43 4.49 1.90 -3.63
C GLU A 43 3.35 0.94 -3.26
N ILE A 44 2.26 1.44 -2.67
CA ILE A 44 1.06 0.65 -2.44
C ILE A 44 0.48 0.13 -3.76
N ASP A 45 0.42 0.99 -4.78
CA ASP A 45 -0.16 0.65 -6.07
C ASP A 45 0.67 -0.40 -6.81
N ASN A 46 1.98 -0.27 -6.75
CA ASN A 46 2.92 -1.25 -7.28
C ASN A 46 2.73 -2.60 -6.57
N LEU A 47 2.59 -2.61 -5.24
CA LEU A 47 2.33 -3.84 -4.48
C LEU A 47 1.01 -4.48 -4.89
N LEU A 48 -0.09 -3.71 -4.89
CA LEU A 48 -1.42 -4.24 -5.21
C LEU A 48 -1.49 -4.77 -6.63
N LYS A 49 -0.87 -4.09 -7.59
CA LYS A 49 -0.74 -4.55 -8.98
C LYS A 49 0.09 -5.82 -9.09
N HIS A 50 1.18 -5.94 -8.33
CA HIS A 50 1.99 -7.16 -8.30
C HIS A 50 1.19 -8.35 -7.74
N LEU A 51 0.33 -8.10 -6.75
CA LEU A 51 -0.44 -9.13 -6.07
C LEU A 51 -1.83 -9.39 -6.67
N GLU A 52 -2.27 -8.63 -7.67
CA GLU A 52 -3.65 -8.65 -8.22
C GLU A 52 -4.14 -10.05 -8.60
N LYS A 53 -3.26 -10.88 -9.16
CA LYS A 53 -3.59 -12.26 -9.57
C LYS A 53 -3.40 -13.31 -8.47
N GLN A 54 -2.91 -12.90 -7.31
CA GLN A 54 -2.51 -13.77 -6.19
C GLN A 54 -3.28 -13.45 -4.89
N LEU A 55 -4.13 -12.42 -4.90
CA LEU A 55 -4.84 -11.94 -3.72
C LEU A 55 -6.08 -12.82 -3.44
N THR A 56 -5.98 -13.72 -2.46
CA THR A 56 -7.16 -14.33 -1.84
C THR A 56 -7.81 -13.32 -0.87
N SER A 57 -9.09 -13.52 -0.52
CA SER A 57 -9.82 -12.62 0.40
C SER A 57 -9.09 -12.43 1.75
N ASP A 58 -8.60 -13.53 2.32
CA ASP A 58 -7.87 -13.51 3.60
C ASP A 58 -6.56 -12.71 3.48
N LEU A 59 -5.85 -12.92 2.37
CA LEU A 59 -4.59 -12.25 2.11
C LEU A 59 -4.79 -10.75 1.85
N ALA A 60 -5.87 -10.39 1.16
CA ALA A 60 -6.25 -9.01 0.93
C ALA A 60 -6.45 -8.26 2.26
N SER A 61 -7.09 -8.92 3.23
CA SER A 61 -7.29 -8.36 4.57
C SER A 61 -5.97 -8.10 5.31
N VAL A 62 -5.03 -9.05 5.24
CA VAL A 62 -3.69 -8.91 5.84
C VAL A 62 -2.91 -7.77 5.18
N VAL A 63 -2.92 -7.69 3.84
CA VAL A 63 -2.23 -6.62 3.10
C VAL A 63 -2.82 -5.25 3.44
N LYS A 64 -4.17 -5.12 3.44
CA LYS A 64 -4.86 -3.87 3.83
C LYS A 64 -4.49 -3.43 5.24
N PHE A 65 -4.53 -4.34 6.22
CA PHE A 65 -4.12 -4.06 7.60
C PHE A 65 -2.66 -3.59 7.67
N SER A 66 -1.78 -4.28 6.96
CA SER A 66 -0.35 -3.98 7.02
C SER A 66 -0.02 -2.63 6.38
N ILE A 67 -0.65 -2.29 5.26
CA ILE A 67 -0.55 -0.96 4.64
C ILE A 67 -1.02 0.12 5.63
N ARG A 68 -2.16 -0.08 6.30
CA ARG A 68 -2.65 0.85 7.31
C ARG A 68 -1.65 1.03 8.46
N SER A 69 -0.97 -0.03 8.87
CA SER A 69 0.05 0.02 9.93
C SER A 69 1.29 0.86 9.56
N LYS A 70 1.54 1.09 8.26
CA LYS A 70 2.62 1.93 7.75
C LYS A 70 2.31 3.43 7.84
N ILE A 71 1.06 3.81 8.08
CA ILE A 71 0.64 5.20 8.29
C ILE A 71 0.82 5.53 9.78
N LYS A 72 1.55 6.61 10.08
CA LYS A 72 1.98 6.97 11.43
C LYS A 72 1.60 8.41 11.80
N GLY A 73 1.68 8.71 13.10
CA GLY A 73 1.44 10.05 13.65
C GLY A 73 0.05 10.61 13.32
N ASN A 74 -0.03 11.92 13.12
CA ASN A 74 -1.28 12.64 12.88
C ASN A 74 -2.09 12.07 11.70
N ALA A 75 -1.42 11.57 10.66
CA ALA A 75 -2.08 10.95 9.52
C ALA A 75 -2.82 9.65 9.90
N ARG A 76 -2.27 8.88 10.84
CA ARG A 76 -2.91 7.67 11.38
C ARG A 76 -4.15 8.02 12.19
N ASP A 77 -4.05 9.05 13.02
CA ASP A 77 -5.16 9.49 13.87
C ASP A 77 -6.30 10.04 13.02
N PHE A 78 -5.97 10.78 11.96
CA PHE A 78 -6.94 11.29 11.00
C PHE A 78 -7.70 10.17 10.27
N ILE A 79 -7.03 9.16 9.72
CA ILE A 79 -7.72 8.05 9.05
C ILE A 79 -8.55 7.21 10.04
N ALA A 80 -8.13 7.13 11.31
CA ALA A 80 -8.88 6.44 12.35
C ALA A 80 -10.16 7.21 12.69
N TYR A 81 -10.07 8.54 12.84
CA TYR A 81 -11.23 9.41 13.05
C TYR A 81 -12.24 9.33 11.90
N GLN A 82 -11.75 9.29 10.66
CA GLN A 82 -12.59 9.21 9.46
C GLN A 82 -13.18 7.82 9.18
N ASN A 83 -12.92 6.82 10.04
CA ASN A 83 -13.26 5.41 9.79
C ASN A 83 -12.78 4.90 8.41
N ALA A 84 -11.67 5.46 7.91
CA ALA A 84 -11.09 5.10 6.62
C ALA A 84 -10.27 3.80 6.79
N THR A 85 -10.98 2.67 6.81
CA THR A 85 -10.39 1.34 7.02
C THR A 85 -9.97 0.65 5.72
N GLU A 86 -10.51 1.11 4.57
CA GLU A 86 -10.20 0.52 3.27
C GLU A 86 -9.29 1.39 2.39
N GLY A 87 -8.55 0.74 1.49
CA GLY A 87 -7.64 1.39 0.54
C GLY A 87 -8.25 2.57 -0.24
N PRO A 88 -9.48 2.48 -0.80
CA PRO A 88 -10.14 3.60 -1.47
C PRO A 88 -10.41 4.78 -0.54
N HIS A 89 -10.77 4.53 0.72
CA HIS A 89 -11.03 5.58 1.70
C HIS A 89 -9.73 6.27 2.13
N ILE A 90 -8.64 5.51 2.33
CA ILE A 90 -7.31 6.06 2.62
C ILE A 90 -6.80 6.91 1.44
N ARG A 91 -6.95 6.40 0.20
CA ARG A 91 -6.61 7.10 -1.05
C ARG A 91 -7.36 8.42 -1.23
N ASN A 92 -8.60 8.51 -0.75
CA ASN A 92 -9.38 9.74 -0.84
C ASN A 92 -9.13 10.67 0.35
N ALA A 93 -8.87 10.13 1.54
CA ALA A 93 -8.73 10.90 2.77
C ALA A 93 -7.37 11.58 2.90
N LEU A 94 -6.27 10.88 2.62
CA LEU A 94 -4.93 11.42 2.85
C LEU A 94 -4.59 12.58 1.89
N PRO A 95 -4.82 12.50 0.57
CA PRO A 95 -4.47 13.60 -0.33
C PRO A 95 -5.30 14.86 -0.10
N ARG A 96 -6.56 14.72 0.33
CA ARG A 96 -7.42 15.87 0.64
C ARG A 96 -6.93 16.71 1.82
N ASN A 97 -6.27 16.09 2.80
CA ASN A 97 -5.94 16.73 4.06
C ASN A 97 -4.44 16.98 4.25
N TYR A 98 -3.59 16.17 3.64
CA TYR A 98 -2.14 16.30 3.73
C TYR A 98 -1.48 16.69 2.42
N GLY A 99 -2.16 16.54 1.28
CA GLY A 99 -1.60 16.82 -0.05
C GLY A 99 -0.24 16.13 -0.28
N ASP A 100 0.44 16.54 -1.34
CA ASP A 100 1.89 16.39 -1.44
C ASP A 100 2.51 17.71 -0.96
N GLN A 101 2.50 17.96 0.35
CA GLN A 101 2.99 19.21 0.94
C GLN A 101 4.40 19.61 0.46
N LYS A 102 5.29 18.62 0.23
CA LYS A 102 6.61 18.88 -0.35
C LYS A 102 6.56 19.46 -1.77
N SER A 103 5.60 19.04 -2.59
CA SER A 103 5.46 19.53 -3.96
C SER A 103 4.94 20.96 -4.00
N GLU A 104 4.07 21.34 -3.05
CA GLU A 104 3.58 22.72 -2.92
C GLU A 104 4.66 23.68 -2.41
N GLU A 105 5.43 23.31 -1.38
CA GLU A 105 6.55 24.13 -0.89
C GLU A 105 7.63 24.33 -1.96
N LEU A 106 7.97 23.28 -2.71
CA LEU A 106 8.88 23.36 -3.86
C LEU A 106 8.31 24.25 -4.97
N LEU A 107 7.03 24.13 -5.29
CA LEU A 107 6.34 25.00 -6.25
C LEU A 107 6.38 26.47 -5.80
N VAL A 108 6.06 26.75 -4.54
CA VAL A 108 6.08 28.09 -3.97
C VAL A 108 7.51 28.65 -3.98
N PHE A 109 8.51 27.85 -3.64
CA PHE A 109 9.91 28.23 -3.71
C PHE A 109 10.35 28.58 -5.15
N ILE A 110 10.07 27.69 -6.11
CA ILE A 110 10.41 27.90 -7.53
C ILE A 110 9.69 29.15 -8.07
N LEU A 111 8.39 29.30 -7.79
CA LEU A 111 7.62 30.47 -8.21
C LEU A 111 8.19 31.77 -7.63
N ARG A 112 8.64 31.78 -6.36
CA ARG A 112 9.30 32.94 -5.75
C ARG A 112 10.63 33.27 -6.43
N GLN A 113 11.41 32.27 -6.80
CA GLN A 113 12.66 32.48 -7.54
C GLN A 113 12.40 33.03 -8.96
N CYS A 114 11.34 32.57 -9.64
CA CYS A 114 10.99 33.05 -10.98
C CYS A 114 10.39 34.47 -11.01
N VAL A 115 9.68 34.91 -9.97
CA VAL A 115 9.10 36.27 -9.88
C VAL A 115 10.15 37.33 -9.51
N GLN A 116 11.27 36.92 -8.92
CA GLN A 116 12.39 37.82 -8.59
C GLN A 116 13.45 37.93 -9.69
N SER A 117 13.22 37.30 -10.86
CA SER A 117 14.10 37.35 -12.04
C SER A 117 13.63 38.37 -13.07
#